data_AF-A0A953T9R1-F1
#
_entry.id   AF-A0A953T9R1-F1
#
_cell.length_a   1.000
_cell.length_b   1.000
_cell.length_c   1.000
_cell.angle_alpha   90.00
_cell.angle_beta   90.00
_cell.angle_gamma   90.00
#
_symmetry.space_group_name_H-M   'P 1'
#
loop_
_entity.id
_entity.type
_entity.pdbx_description
1 polymer ?
#
loop_
_entity_poly.entity_id
_entity_poly.type
_entity_poly.pdbx_seq_one_letter_code
_entity_poly.pdbx_strand_id
1 'polypeptide(L)'
;MKFRPIQNNQTIEIVQSNRELDFGKDKEKIHQDPKRQFSPRIYKVIRSEKILKISLMMISFIIMISSIVAFFLVYFKVPPFNTSGKPLTGYLILFGILIFFSFVSGLKNSIENLRWTHTIQRYRDAISTGDYTSSATFHIVYKKIILKDINLLWMLIFIITYQGLFTLIIFGFYKSGAWVAGSKNGAFYINLDWPTWLDLSFKNTEFFCLISLIIMVSLVVSYIFIKIFDSKRLNDISDFLGERSVEVQDQIDKAKKDRNKMWLRIYLVVVVLTIFLPLALLLVAMWRGIIRRKKKVIAAA
;
A
#
# COMPACT_ATOMS: atom_id res chain seq x y z
N MET A 1 60.90 -10.88 -62.88
CA MET A 1 60.38 -11.29 -61.55
C MET A 1 59.11 -10.47 -61.28
N LYS A 2 57.95 -11.13 -61.14
CA LYS A 2 56.65 -10.48 -60.88
C LYS A 2 56.40 -10.43 -59.37
N PHE A 3 56.35 -9.24 -58.78
CA PHE A 3 55.89 -9.06 -57.41
C PHE A 3 54.36 -9.25 -57.34
N ARG A 4 53.89 -10.04 -56.38
CA ARG A 4 52.47 -10.11 -55.99
C ARG A 4 52.28 -9.30 -54.70
N PRO A 5 51.20 -8.53 -54.55
CA PRO A 5 50.97 -7.76 -53.34
C PRO A 5 50.52 -8.68 -52.19
N ILE A 6 51.07 -8.42 -51.01
CA ILE A 6 50.62 -8.98 -49.73
C ILE A 6 49.45 -8.10 -49.26
N GLN A 7 48.23 -8.50 -49.58
CA GLN A 7 47.04 -8.01 -48.88
C GLN A 7 46.05 -9.16 -48.73
N ASN A 8 46.18 -9.88 -47.62
CA ASN A 8 45.13 -10.77 -47.14
C ASN A 8 44.47 -10.10 -45.92
N ASN A 9 43.58 -9.15 -46.19
CA ASN A 9 42.79 -8.47 -45.16
C ASN A 9 41.46 -9.17 -44.87
N GLN A 10 41.21 -10.37 -45.42
CA GLN A 10 39.92 -11.05 -45.26
C GLN A 10 39.79 -11.91 -44.01
N THR A 11 40.86 -12.08 -43.24
CA THR A 11 40.86 -12.99 -42.07
C THR A 11 40.73 -12.30 -40.73
N ILE A 12 40.75 -10.96 -40.67
CA ILE A 12 40.74 -10.22 -39.39
C ILE A 12 39.32 -9.85 -38.93
N GLU A 13 38.35 -9.69 -39.85
CA GLU A 13 36.98 -9.30 -39.46
C GLU A 13 36.09 -10.48 -39.04
N ILE A 14 36.39 -11.71 -39.46
CA ILE A 14 35.49 -12.86 -39.21
C ILE A 14 35.72 -13.49 -37.82
N VAL A 15 36.85 -13.22 -37.17
CA VAL A 15 37.15 -13.76 -35.82
C VAL A 15 36.58 -12.86 -34.70
N GLN A 16 36.30 -11.58 -34.98
CA GLN A 16 35.67 -10.68 -34.01
C GLN A 16 34.14 -10.84 -33.94
N SER A 17 33.47 -11.12 -35.05
CA SER A 17 32.01 -11.31 -35.07
C SER A 17 31.54 -12.52 -34.25
N ASN A 18 32.34 -13.59 -34.18
CA ASN A 18 32.01 -14.76 -33.34
C ASN A 18 32.41 -14.58 -31.86
N ARG A 19 33.37 -13.71 -31.54
CA ARG A 19 33.70 -13.40 -30.14
C ARG A 19 32.64 -12.53 -29.49
N GLU A 20 32.06 -11.56 -30.20
CA GLU A 20 30.98 -10.72 -29.66
C GLU A 20 29.66 -11.47 -29.41
N LEU A 21 29.42 -12.58 -30.13
CA LEU A 21 28.27 -13.46 -29.88
C LEU A 21 28.43 -14.35 -28.63
N ASP A 22 29.66 -14.57 -28.16
CA ASP A 22 29.94 -15.43 -26.99
C ASP A 22 30.02 -14.61 -25.68
N PHE A 23 30.44 -13.34 -25.75
CA PHE A 23 30.43 -12.44 -24.58
C PHE A 23 29.01 -12.03 -24.10
N GLY A 24 27.97 -12.32 -24.89
CA GLY A 24 26.57 -12.11 -24.49
C GLY A 24 25.88 -13.32 -23.86
N LYS A 25 26.49 -14.52 -23.91
CA LYS A 25 25.91 -15.76 -23.36
C LYS A 25 26.37 -16.07 -21.94
N ASP A 26 27.55 -15.60 -21.56
CA ASP A 26 28.10 -15.79 -20.22
C ASP A 26 27.85 -14.57 -19.34
N LYS A 27 26.68 -14.52 -18.68
CA LYS A 27 26.51 -14.02 -17.28
C LYS A 27 25.06 -13.80 -16.81
N GLU A 28 24.03 -13.98 -17.62
CA GLU A 28 22.72 -14.24 -17.02
C GLU A 28 22.68 -15.73 -16.65
N LYS A 29 22.69 -16.06 -15.35
CA LYS A 29 22.33 -17.42 -14.91
C LYS A 29 20.97 -17.74 -15.53
N ILE A 30 20.95 -18.48 -16.63
CA ILE A 30 19.73 -18.95 -17.28
C ILE A 30 19.14 -19.96 -16.30
N HIS A 31 18.16 -19.51 -15.52
CA HIS A 31 17.46 -20.35 -14.58
C HIS A 31 16.56 -21.29 -15.39
N GLN A 32 17.08 -22.46 -15.71
CA GLN A 32 16.32 -23.50 -16.38
C GLN A 32 15.36 -24.15 -15.37
N ASP A 33 14.15 -24.46 -15.84
CA ASP A 33 13.19 -25.24 -15.08
C ASP A 33 13.78 -26.63 -14.78
N PRO A 34 13.68 -27.16 -13.55
CA PRO A 34 14.20 -28.49 -13.19
C PRO A 34 13.67 -29.62 -14.07
N LYS A 35 12.47 -29.44 -14.66
CA LYS A 35 11.84 -30.42 -15.56
C LYS A 35 11.98 -30.05 -17.05
N ARG A 36 12.65 -28.94 -17.38
CA ARG A 36 12.81 -28.38 -18.75
C ARG A 36 11.50 -28.20 -19.52
N GLN A 37 10.36 -28.13 -18.84
CA GLN A 37 9.05 -27.97 -19.48
C GLN A 37 8.72 -26.50 -19.71
N PHE A 38 9.31 -25.60 -18.93
CA PHE A 38 9.14 -24.15 -19.08
C PHE A 38 10.30 -23.49 -19.81
N SER A 39 9.98 -22.44 -20.58
CA SER A 39 11.01 -21.50 -21.02
C SER A 39 11.69 -20.87 -19.79
N PRO A 40 13.03 -20.64 -19.83
CA PRO A 40 13.77 -20.07 -18.69
C PRO A 40 13.20 -18.72 -18.19
N ARG A 41 12.54 -17.97 -19.08
CA ARG A 41 11.89 -16.70 -18.77
C ARG A 41 10.61 -16.88 -17.94
N ILE A 42 9.73 -17.82 -18.31
CA ILE A 42 8.51 -18.13 -17.54
C ILE A 42 8.89 -18.63 -16.14
N TYR A 43 9.92 -19.48 -16.06
CA TYR A 43 10.41 -20.00 -14.79
C TYR A 43 10.94 -18.89 -13.86
N LYS A 44 11.60 -17.85 -14.40
CA LYS A 44 12.04 -16.66 -13.64
C LYS A 44 10.85 -15.94 -12.99
N VAL A 45 9.76 -15.71 -13.73
CA VAL A 45 8.54 -15.07 -13.20
C VAL A 45 7.88 -15.93 -12.11
N ILE A 46 7.70 -17.22 -12.37
CA ILE A 46 7.10 -18.16 -11.41
C ILE A 46 7.93 -18.21 -10.12
N ARG A 47 9.26 -18.23 -10.23
CA ARG A 47 10.17 -18.25 -9.09
C ARG A 47 10.10 -16.94 -8.31
N SER A 48 10.12 -15.79 -8.97
CA SER A 48 9.98 -14.49 -8.32
C SER A 48 8.66 -14.38 -7.55
N GLU A 49 7.55 -14.85 -8.14
CA GLU A 49 6.25 -14.88 -7.49
C GLU A 49 6.25 -15.80 -6.25
N LYS A 50 6.88 -16.98 -6.36
CA LYS A 50 7.02 -17.92 -5.26
C LYS A 50 7.85 -17.33 -4.12
N ILE A 51 8.99 -16.70 -4.43
CA ILE A 51 9.85 -16.03 -3.45
C ILE A 51 9.06 -14.94 -2.74
N LEU A 52 8.37 -14.06 -3.48
CA LEU A 52 7.59 -12.98 -2.89
C LEU A 52 6.50 -13.49 -1.93
N LYS A 53 5.73 -14.52 -2.34
CA LYS A 53 4.68 -15.10 -1.48
C LYS A 53 5.27 -15.73 -0.22
N ILE A 54 6.37 -16.45 -0.35
CA ILE A 54 7.08 -17.05 0.78
C ILE A 54 7.65 -15.97 1.70
N SER A 55 8.24 -14.91 1.16
CA SER A 55 8.78 -13.79 1.95
C SER A 55 7.67 -13.08 2.72
N LEU A 56 6.52 -12.77 2.09
CA LEU A 56 5.38 -12.15 2.77
C LEU A 56 4.80 -13.04 3.87
N MET A 57 4.72 -14.35 3.60
CA MET A 57 4.30 -15.35 4.58
C MET A 57 5.27 -15.37 5.77
N MET A 58 6.59 -15.45 5.51
CA MET A 58 7.62 -15.44 6.56
C MET A 58 7.58 -14.17 7.40
N ILE A 59 7.49 -12.99 6.77
CA ILE A 59 7.38 -11.72 7.50
C ILE A 59 6.15 -11.71 8.40
N SER A 60 5.00 -12.18 7.90
CA SER A 60 3.76 -12.24 8.68
C SER A 60 3.92 -13.15 9.91
N PHE A 61 4.55 -14.31 9.75
CA PHE A 61 4.82 -15.22 10.87
C PHE A 61 5.87 -14.70 11.85
N ILE A 62 6.92 -14.00 11.37
CA ILE A 62 7.91 -13.37 12.24
C ILE A 62 7.25 -12.29 13.12
N ILE A 63 6.40 -11.45 12.52
CA ILE A 63 5.64 -10.42 13.27
C ILE A 63 4.69 -11.09 14.28
N MET A 64 4.05 -12.20 13.90
CA MET A 64 3.19 -12.96 14.81
C MET A 64 3.99 -13.49 16.01
N ILE A 65 5.12 -14.15 15.78
CA ILE A 65 5.97 -14.71 16.84
C ILE A 65 6.51 -13.59 17.74
N SER A 66 7.02 -12.50 17.17
CA SER A 66 7.52 -11.37 17.96
C SER A 66 6.42 -10.73 18.80
N SER A 67 5.19 -10.63 18.27
CA SER A 67 4.03 -10.13 19.00
C SER A 67 3.57 -11.07 20.11
N ILE A 68 3.64 -12.39 19.90
CA ILE A 68 3.37 -13.41 20.95
C ILE A 68 4.39 -13.28 22.07
N VAL A 69 5.68 -13.20 21.74
CA VAL A 69 6.75 -13.03 22.74
C VAL A 69 6.54 -11.73 23.52
N ALA A 70 6.27 -10.61 22.83
CA ALA A 70 5.99 -9.33 23.47
C ALA A 70 4.74 -9.38 24.37
N PHE A 71 3.67 -10.06 23.93
CA PHE A 71 2.46 -10.27 24.74
C PHE A 71 2.78 -11.01 26.03
N PHE A 72 3.55 -12.11 25.97
CA PHE A 72 3.97 -12.83 27.17
C PHE A 72 4.89 -12.01 28.07
N LEU A 73 5.84 -11.25 27.52
CA LEU A 73 6.70 -10.36 28.31
C LEU A 73 5.89 -9.31 29.07
N VAL A 74 4.85 -8.74 28.46
CA VAL A 74 3.94 -7.80 29.12
C VAL A 74 3.07 -8.50 30.17
N TYR A 75 2.53 -9.68 29.86
CA TYR A 75 1.68 -10.45 30.78
C TYR A 75 2.44 -10.84 32.06
N PHE A 76 3.67 -11.32 31.92
CA PHE A 76 4.56 -11.67 33.03
C PHE A 76 5.32 -10.47 33.63
N LYS A 77 5.12 -9.25 33.12
CA LYS A 77 5.78 -8.01 33.57
C LYS A 77 7.31 -8.10 33.58
N VAL A 78 7.88 -8.80 32.60
CA VAL A 78 9.34 -8.92 32.43
C VAL A 78 9.90 -7.58 31.93
N PRO A 79 11.08 -7.12 32.40
CA PRO A 79 11.74 -5.92 31.87
C PRO A 79 11.86 -6.00 30.34
N PRO A 80 11.52 -4.94 29.57
CA PRO A 80 11.33 -3.54 29.97
C PRO A 80 9.91 -3.15 30.45
N PHE A 81 8.96 -4.09 30.51
CA PHE A 81 7.56 -3.82 30.83
C PHE A 81 7.25 -3.88 32.34
N ASN A 82 8.28 -3.85 33.18
CA ASN A 82 8.17 -3.80 34.64
C ASN A 82 7.89 -2.36 35.11
N THR A 83 6.69 -1.84 34.81
CA THR A 83 6.27 -0.53 35.34
C THR A 83 5.48 -0.75 36.62
N SER A 84 6.12 -0.50 37.76
CA SER A 84 5.52 -0.61 39.09
C SER A 84 4.18 0.15 39.16
N GLY A 85 3.07 -0.59 39.29
CA GLY A 85 1.75 -0.05 39.63
C GLY A 85 0.88 0.48 38.48
N LYS A 86 1.35 0.54 37.23
CA LYS A 86 0.50 1.00 36.10
C LYS A 86 -0.12 -0.20 35.35
N PRO A 87 -1.43 -0.17 35.03
CA PRO A 87 -2.04 -1.21 34.22
C PRO A 87 -1.48 -1.15 32.79
N LEU A 88 -0.79 -2.20 32.35
CA LEU A 88 -0.25 -2.35 30.98
C LEU A 88 -1.29 -2.92 29.99
N THR A 89 -2.58 -2.76 30.28
CA THR A 89 -3.69 -3.32 29.50
C THR A 89 -3.66 -2.86 28.04
N GLY A 90 -3.24 -1.61 27.77
CA GLY A 90 -3.10 -1.09 26.40
C GLY A 90 -2.08 -1.87 25.55
N TYR A 91 -0.95 -2.30 26.14
CA TYR A 91 0.05 -3.09 25.43
C TYR A 91 -0.44 -4.51 25.15
N LEU A 92 -1.18 -5.12 26.08
CA LEU A 92 -1.79 -6.44 25.88
C LEU A 92 -2.80 -6.42 24.72
N ILE A 93 -3.66 -5.39 24.67
CA ILE A 93 -4.63 -5.21 23.58
C ILE A 93 -3.90 -5.00 22.25
N LEU A 94 -2.88 -4.13 22.23
CA LEU A 94 -2.10 -3.82 21.03
C LEU A 94 -1.42 -5.08 20.47
N PHE A 95 -0.72 -5.85 21.30
CA PHE A 95 -0.07 -7.08 20.85
C PHE A 95 -1.10 -8.16 20.49
N GLY A 96 -2.23 -8.26 21.19
CA GLY A 96 -3.32 -9.16 20.84
C GLY A 96 -3.90 -8.89 19.44
N ILE A 97 -4.15 -7.62 19.11
CA ILE A 97 -4.62 -7.20 17.77
C ILE A 97 -3.56 -7.52 16.72
N LEU A 98 -2.28 -7.25 17.00
CA LEU A 98 -1.16 -7.57 16.10
C LEU A 98 -1.04 -9.06 15.81
N ILE A 99 -1.19 -9.92 16.83
CA ILE A 99 -1.20 -11.38 16.68
C ILE A 99 -2.33 -11.79 15.75
N PHE A 100 -3.55 -11.32 16.02
CA PHE A 100 -4.72 -11.66 15.20
C PHE A 100 -4.55 -11.23 13.74
N PHE A 101 -4.11 -10.00 13.50
CA PHE A 101 -3.93 -9.48 12.15
C PHE A 101 -2.82 -10.22 11.39
N SER A 102 -1.71 -10.51 12.07
CA SER A 102 -0.59 -11.26 11.49
C SER A 102 -0.98 -12.70 11.18
N PHE A 103 -1.80 -13.34 12.03
CA PHE A 103 -2.33 -14.68 11.80
C PHE A 103 -3.24 -14.72 10.57
N VAL A 104 -4.21 -13.80 10.47
CA VAL A 104 -5.11 -13.71 9.31
C VAL A 104 -4.34 -13.45 8.01
N SER A 105 -3.37 -12.54 8.04
CA SER A 105 -2.48 -12.26 6.90
C SER A 105 -1.66 -13.50 6.51
N GLY A 106 -1.05 -14.17 7.49
CA GLY A 106 -0.28 -15.39 7.30
C GLY A 106 -1.12 -16.50 6.67
N LEU A 107 -2.33 -16.75 7.18
CA LEU A 107 -3.25 -17.76 6.67
C LEU A 107 -3.67 -17.47 5.23
N LYS A 108 -4.03 -16.21 4.93
CA LYS A 108 -4.38 -15.77 3.57
C LYS A 108 -3.23 -16.03 2.59
N ASN A 109 -2.00 -15.66 2.97
CA ASN A 109 -0.82 -15.87 2.14
C ASN A 109 -0.51 -17.36 1.94
N SER A 110 -0.71 -18.19 2.96
CA SER A 110 -0.57 -19.65 2.85
C SER A 110 -1.57 -20.25 1.86
N ILE A 111 -2.85 -19.84 1.92
CA ILE A 111 -3.88 -20.30 0.99
C ILE A 111 -3.53 -19.88 -0.45
N GLU A 112 -3.09 -18.63 -0.66
CA GLU A 112 -2.69 -18.17 -1.99
C GLU A 112 -1.45 -18.90 -2.53
N ASN A 113 -0.51 -19.28 -1.66
CA ASN A 113 0.68 -20.06 -2.03
C ASN A 113 0.31 -21.50 -2.45
N LEU A 114 -0.62 -22.13 -1.73
CA LEU A 114 -1.15 -23.46 -2.09
C LEU A 114 -1.87 -23.42 -3.45
N ARG A 115 -2.78 -22.45 -3.64
CA ARG A 115 -3.47 -22.25 -4.92
C ARG A 115 -2.49 -22.02 -6.07
N TRP A 116 -1.44 -21.25 -5.83
CA TRP A 116 -0.39 -21.00 -6.83
C TRP A 116 0.36 -22.27 -7.20
N THR A 117 0.72 -23.09 -6.21
CA THR A 117 1.41 -24.37 -6.44
C THR A 117 0.56 -25.32 -7.28
N HIS A 118 -0.74 -25.45 -6.97
CA HIS A 118 -1.66 -26.24 -7.78
C HIS A 118 -1.83 -25.69 -9.20
N THR A 119 -1.84 -24.36 -9.35
CA THR A 119 -1.96 -23.72 -10.66
C THR A 119 -0.73 -23.99 -11.53
N ILE A 120 0.47 -23.91 -10.96
CA ILE A 120 1.72 -24.27 -11.67
C ILE A 120 1.67 -25.73 -12.10
N GLN A 121 1.19 -26.63 -11.24
CA GLN A 121 1.10 -28.05 -11.56
C GLN A 121 0.13 -28.30 -12.72
N ARG A 122 -1.08 -27.74 -12.68
CA ARG A 122 -2.04 -27.82 -13.80
C ARG A 122 -1.48 -27.25 -15.09
N TYR A 123 -0.73 -26.15 -15.02
CA TYR A 123 -0.08 -25.55 -16.17
C TYR A 123 1.01 -26.47 -16.77
N ARG A 124 1.78 -27.18 -15.92
CA ARG A 124 2.71 -28.21 -16.39
C ARG A 124 1.98 -29.37 -17.08
N ASP A 125 0.88 -29.82 -16.49
CA ASP A 125 0.09 -30.93 -17.03
C ASP A 125 -0.52 -30.55 -18.40
N ALA A 126 -1.01 -29.31 -18.55
CA ALA A 126 -1.52 -28.78 -19.82
C ALA A 126 -0.44 -28.69 -20.91
N ILE A 127 0.77 -28.21 -20.57
CA ILE A 127 1.90 -28.21 -21.53
C ILE A 127 2.27 -29.63 -21.94
N SER A 128 2.29 -30.57 -20.98
CA SER A 128 2.63 -31.96 -21.27
C SER A 128 1.62 -32.68 -22.16
N THR A 129 0.37 -32.21 -22.15
CA THR A 129 -0.73 -32.73 -22.99
C THR A 129 -0.89 -31.98 -24.32
N GLY A 130 -0.05 -30.97 -24.58
CA GLY A 130 -0.07 -30.19 -25.82
C GLY A 130 -1.16 -29.10 -25.88
N ASP A 131 -1.83 -28.82 -24.75
CA ASP A 131 -2.84 -27.77 -24.67
C ASP A 131 -2.21 -26.40 -24.32
N TYR A 132 -1.89 -25.64 -25.37
CA TYR A 132 -1.30 -24.31 -25.26
C TYR A 132 -2.30 -23.20 -24.86
N THR A 133 -3.59 -23.53 -24.65
CA THR A 133 -4.59 -22.54 -24.21
C THR A 133 -4.42 -22.11 -22.74
N SER A 134 -3.52 -22.78 -22.00
CA SER A 134 -3.28 -22.55 -20.57
C SER A 134 -2.58 -21.22 -20.22
N SER A 135 -2.20 -20.39 -21.20
CA SER A 135 -1.67 -19.02 -21.01
C SER A 135 -2.68 -18.07 -20.31
N ALA A 136 -3.96 -18.44 -20.25
CA ALA A 136 -5.05 -17.78 -19.52
C ALA A 136 -4.67 -17.36 -18.07
N THR A 137 -3.83 -18.16 -17.41
CA THR A 137 -3.44 -17.91 -16.01
C THR A 137 -2.61 -16.63 -15.84
N PHE A 138 -1.72 -16.32 -16.79
CA PHE A 138 -0.88 -15.12 -16.72
C PHE A 138 -1.69 -13.84 -16.90
N HIS A 139 -2.71 -13.87 -17.77
CA HIS A 139 -3.65 -12.77 -17.96
C HIS A 139 -4.43 -12.44 -16.67
N ILE A 140 -4.86 -13.47 -15.94
CA ILE A 140 -5.60 -13.30 -14.65
C ILE A 140 -4.69 -12.68 -13.59
N VAL A 141 -3.43 -13.13 -13.49
CA VAL A 141 -2.46 -12.59 -12.55
C VAL A 141 -2.14 -11.13 -12.89
N TYR A 142 -1.88 -10.83 -14.16
CA TYR A 142 -1.61 -9.49 -14.66
C TYR A 142 -2.77 -8.52 -14.35
N LYS A 143 -4.01 -8.92 -14.64
CA LYS A 143 -5.22 -8.17 -14.28
C LYS A 143 -5.36 -7.96 -12.77
N LYS A 144 -5.07 -8.97 -11.94
CA LYS A 144 -5.16 -8.87 -10.47
C LYS A 144 -4.15 -7.87 -9.91
N ILE A 145 -2.92 -7.83 -10.43
CA ILE A 145 -1.88 -6.89 -10.01
C ILE A 145 -2.31 -5.45 -10.30
N ILE A 146 -2.76 -5.20 -11.53
CA ILE A 146 -3.21 -3.88 -11.96
C ILE A 146 -4.41 -3.39 -11.13
N LEU A 147 -5.40 -4.25 -10.90
CA LEU A 147 -6.57 -3.89 -10.09
C LEU A 147 -6.21 -3.69 -8.62
N LYS A 148 -5.23 -4.43 -8.10
CA LYS A 148 -4.71 -4.25 -6.74
C LYS A 148 -4.06 -2.87 -6.59
N ASP A 149 -3.26 -2.42 -7.56
CA ASP A 149 -2.61 -1.10 -7.52
C ASP A 149 -3.64 0.03 -7.41
N ILE A 150 -4.73 -0.03 -8.21
CA ILE A 150 -5.83 0.95 -8.11
C ILE A 150 -6.45 0.96 -6.72
N ASN A 151 -6.77 -0.22 -6.16
CA ASN A 151 -7.35 -0.30 -4.83
C ASN A 151 -6.41 0.28 -3.76
N LEU A 152 -5.11 0.04 -3.91
CA LEU A 152 -4.09 0.49 -2.97
C LEU A 152 -3.89 2.01 -3.05
N LEU A 153 -3.91 2.56 -4.26
CA LEU A 153 -3.92 4.01 -4.50
C LEU A 153 -5.13 4.67 -3.84
N TRP A 154 -6.33 4.12 -4.03
CA TRP A 154 -7.52 4.68 -3.38
C TRP A 154 -7.46 4.57 -1.87
N MET A 155 -7.07 3.42 -1.31
CA MET A 155 -6.85 3.30 0.14
C MET A 155 -5.85 4.34 0.66
N LEU A 156 -4.76 4.60 -0.06
CA LEU A 156 -3.81 5.66 0.30
C LEU A 156 -4.47 7.04 0.27
N ILE A 157 -5.24 7.38 -0.77
CA ILE A 157 -5.99 8.65 -0.84
C ILE A 157 -6.92 8.81 0.36
N PHE A 158 -7.67 7.75 0.71
CA PHE A 158 -8.55 7.76 1.87
C PHE A 158 -7.76 8.04 3.15
N ILE A 159 -6.70 7.26 3.42
CA ILE A 159 -5.90 7.41 4.65
C ILE A 159 -5.30 8.81 4.72
N ILE A 160 -4.71 9.33 3.64
CA ILE A 160 -4.11 10.67 3.62
C ILE A 160 -5.18 11.75 3.80
N THR A 161 -6.34 11.63 3.15
CA THR A 161 -7.41 12.62 3.29
C THR A 161 -7.90 12.68 4.74
N TYR A 162 -8.24 11.54 5.33
CA TYR A 162 -8.81 11.51 6.69
C TYR A 162 -7.78 11.80 7.77
N GLN A 163 -6.61 11.16 7.71
CA GLN A 163 -5.53 11.42 8.66
C GLN A 163 -5.02 12.85 8.53
N GLY A 164 -4.84 13.33 7.30
CA GLY A 164 -4.40 14.69 7.02
C GLY A 164 -5.38 15.73 7.52
N LEU A 165 -6.68 15.55 7.24
CA LEU A 165 -7.72 16.45 7.72
C LEU A 165 -7.82 16.43 9.26
N PHE A 166 -7.72 15.25 9.88
CA PHE A 166 -7.68 15.12 11.34
C PHE A 166 -6.49 15.84 11.97
N THR A 167 -5.27 15.63 11.44
CA THR A 167 -4.06 16.31 11.91
C THR A 167 -4.15 17.82 11.68
N LEU A 168 -4.70 18.27 10.55
CA LEU A 168 -4.88 19.69 10.24
C LEU A 168 -5.88 20.34 11.21
N ILE A 169 -7.00 19.68 11.50
CA ILE A 169 -7.98 20.18 12.49
C ILE A 169 -7.34 20.33 13.87
N ILE A 170 -6.60 19.32 14.35
CA ILE A 170 -5.93 19.37 15.65
C ILE A 170 -4.90 20.49 15.70
N PHE A 171 -4.05 20.57 14.67
CA PHE A 171 -3.03 21.61 14.58
C PHE A 171 -3.66 23.01 14.48
N GLY A 172 -4.75 23.14 13.73
CA GLY A 172 -5.50 24.38 13.58
C GLY A 172 -6.11 24.85 14.90
N PHE A 173 -6.74 23.95 15.67
CA PHE A 173 -7.26 24.28 17.00
C PHE A 173 -6.14 24.63 17.99
N TYR A 174 -5.03 23.90 17.93
CA TYR A 174 -3.86 24.17 18.76
C TYR A 174 -3.29 25.58 18.49
N LYS A 175 -3.12 25.95 17.22
CA LYS A 175 -2.61 27.29 16.84
C LYS A 175 -3.64 28.41 17.01
N SER A 176 -4.93 28.10 17.02
CA SER A 176 -5.98 29.11 17.21
C SER A 176 -6.04 29.67 18.64
N GLY A 177 -5.39 29.03 19.62
CA GLY A 177 -5.39 29.48 21.00
C GLY A 177 -6.76 29.38 21.67
N ALA A 178 -6.93 30.10 22.78
CA ALA A 178 -8.18 30.07 23.55
C ALA A 178 -9.29 30.88 22.85
N TRP A 179 -10.46 30.28 22.71
CA TRP A 179 -11.66 30.97 22.24
C TRP A 179 -12.42 31.52 23.45
N VAL A 180 -12.43 32.84 23.59
CA VAL A 180 -13.17 33.54 24.65
C VAL A 180 -14.43 34.16 24.06
N ALA A 181 -15.58 33.73 24.56
CA ALA A 181 -16.88 34.30 24.21
C ALA A 181 -17.57 34.82 25.49
N GLY A 182 -17.75 36.14 25.56
CA GLY A 182 -18.42 36.83 26.68
C GLY A 182 -17.53 37.80 27.44
N SER A 183 -18.09 38.46 28.44
CA SER A 183 -17.35 39.32 29.39
C SER A 183 -17.14 38.57 30.69
N LYS A 184 -15.94 38.65 31.28
CA LYS A 184 -15.63 38.06 32.60
C LYS A 184 -16.60 38.49 33.71
N ASN A 185 -17.28 39.63 33.54
CA ASN A 185 -18.23 40.19 34.50
C ASN A 185 -19.70 40.14 34.03
N GLY A 186 -19.99 39.44 32.93
CA GLY A 186 -21.35 39.27 32.40
C GLY A 186 -21.98 37.92 32.78
N ALA A 187 -23.28 37.76 32.56
CA ALA A 187 -24.02 36.52 32.86
C ALA A 187 -23.61 35.29 32.02
N PHE A 188 -22.68 35.44 31.07
CA PHE A 188 -22.21 34.36 30.21
C PHE A 188 -20.72 34.56 29.87
N TYR A 189 -19.87 33.64 30.34
CA TYR A 189 -18.44 33.57 30.05
C TYR A 189 -18.08 32.14 29.67
N ILE A 190 -17.69 31.93 28.42
CA ILE A 190 -17.13 30.66 27.94
C ILE A 190 -15.68 30.91 27.53
N ASN A 191 -14.76 30.21 28.18
CA ASN A 191 -13.35 30.15 27.81
C ASN A 191 -13.02 28.71 27.38
N LEU A 192 -12.89 28.51 26.06
CA LEU A 192 -12.47 27.25 25.48
C LEU A 192 -10.98 27.34 25.18
N ASP A 193 -10.17 26.83 26.09
CA ASP A 193 -8.72 26.80 25.95
C ASP A 193 -8.27 25.52 25.21
N TRP A 194 -8.31 25.57 23.88
CA TRP A 194 -7.98 24.43 23.03
C TRP A 194 -6.57 23.86 23.27
N PRO A 195 -5.50 24.68 23.39
CA PRO A 195 -4.17 24.18 23.69
C PRO A 195 -4.11 23.32 24.94
N THR A 196 -4.71 23.75 26.06
CA THR A 196 -4.67 22.97 27.31
C THR A 196 -5.49 21.69 27.20
N TRP A 197 -6.64 21.71 26.53
CA TRP A 197 -7.45 20.51 26.31
C TRP A 197 -6.75 19.49 25.41
N LEU A 198 -6.08 19.96 24.36
CA LEU A 198 -5.32 19.11 23.45
C LEU A 198 -4.05 18.56 24.13
N ASP A 199 -3.32 19.39 24.88
CA ASP A 199 -2.12 18.93 25.60
C ASP A 199 -2.46 17.99 26.76
N LEU A 200 -3.63 18.14 27.41
CA LEU A 200 -4.10 17.13 28.36
C LEU A 200 -4.43 15.79 27.68
N SER A 201 -4.99 15.83 26.46
CA SER A 201 -5.39 14.64 25.72
C SER A 201 -4.21 13.89 25.10
N PHE A 202 -3.26 14.63 24.50
CA PHE A 202 -2.14 14.08 23.75
C PHE A 202 -0.80 14.14 24.50
N LYS A 203 -0.76 14.71 25.70
CA LYS A 203 0.43 15.10 26.49
C LYS A 203 1.30 16.18 25.84
N ASN A 204 1.53 16.06 24.54
CA ASN A 204 2.23 17.02 23.71
C ASN A 204 1.61 17.01 22.31
N THR A 205 0.80 18.03 22.02
CA THR A 205 0.04 18.11 20.77
C THR A 205 0.95 18.33 19.57
N GLU A 206 2.01 19.13 19.70
CA GLU A 206 2.97 19.39 18.62
C GLU A 206 3.70 18.11 18.22
N PHE A 207 4.16 17.33 19.20
CA PHE A 207 4.83 16.06 18.97
C PHE A 207 3.89 15.02 18.33
N PHE A 208 2.62 14.98 18.76
CA PHE A 208 1.60 14.13 18.15
C PHE A 208 1.34 14.47 16.67
N CYS A 209 1.24 15.76 16.35
CA CYS A 209 1.07 16.22 14.96
C CYS A 209 2.30 15.86 14.10
N LEU A 210 3.50 16.01 14.65
CA LEU A 210 4.75 15.64 13.98
C LEU A 210 4.83 14.14 13.69
N ILE A 211 4.49 13.28 14.67
CA ILE A 211 4.42 11.83 14.46
C ILE A 211 3.41 11.49 13.36
N SER A 212 2.22 12.10 13.40
CA SER A 212 1.18 11.88 12.40
C SER A 212 1.66 12.25 10.99
N LEU A 213 2.42 13.34 10.86
CA LEU A 213 3.02 13.75 9.59
C LEU A 213 4.09 12.75 9.11
N ILE A 214 4.98 12.29 10.00
CA ILE A 214 5.98 11.27 9.67
C ILE A 214 5.31 9.98 9.18
N ILE A 215 4.23 9.55 9.83
CA ILE A 215 3.46 8.36 9.41
C ILE A 215 2.88 8.56 8.01
N MET A 216 2.27 9.72 7.73
CA MET A 216 1.72 10.01 6.40
C MET A 216 2.80 9.99 5.31
N VAL A 217 3.95 10.63 5.56
CA VAL A 217 5.09 10.62 4.63
C VAL A 217 5.61 9.19 4.41
N SER A 218 5.76 8.41 5.48
CA SER A 218 6.19 7.01 5.42
C SER A 218 5.24 6.14 4.59
N LEU A 219 3.92 6.35 4.69
CA LEU A 219 2.93 5.65 3.88
C LEU A 219 3.05 5.98 2.39
N VAL A 220 3.26 7.26 2.04
CA VAL A 220 3.47 7.69 0.66
C VAL A 220 4.74 7.06 0.08
N VAL A 221 5.84 7.10 0.83
CA VAL A 221 7.12 6.50 0.42
C VAL A 221 6.96 5.00 0.22
N SER A 222 6.31 4.30 1.15
CA SER A 222 6.01 2.87 1.05
C SER A 222 5.19 2.55 -0.20
N TYR A 223 4.18 3.38 -0.52
CA TYR A 223 3.39 3.24 -1.73
C TYR A 223 4.24 3.36 -3.00
N ILE A 224 5.15 4.34 -3.05
CA ILE A 224 6.05 4.53 -4.19
C ILE A 224 6.92 3.30 -4.41
N PHE A 225 7.50 2.73 -3.35
CA PHE A 225 8.28 1.49 -3.44
C PHE A 225 7.47 0.32 -3.98
N ILE A 226 6.24 0.13 -3.46
CA ILE A 226 5.33 -0.92 -3.95
C ILE A 226 5.02 -0.72 -5.44
N LYS A 227 4.73 0.52 -5.86
CA LYS A 227 4.42 0.86 -7.24
C LYS A 227 5.59 0.60 -8.17
N ILE A 228 6.81 0.95 -7.78
CA ILE A 228 8.03 0.68 -8.57
C ILE A 228 8.22 -0.83 -8.73
N PHE A 229 8.06 -1.60 -7.65
CA PHE A 229 8.19 -3.04 -7.68
C PHE A 229 7.12 -3.70 -8.59
N ASP A 230 5.85 -3.29 -8.44
CA ASP A 230 4.76 -3.80 -9.26
C ASP A 230 4.90 -3.34 -10.73
N SER A 231 5.42 -2.14 -11.00
CA SER A 231 5.71 -1.68 -12.37
C SER A 231 6.79 -2.53 -13.05
N LYS A 232 7.88 -2.84 -12.35
CA LYS A 232 8.92 -3.73 -12.87
C LYS A 232 8.34 -5.11 -13.21
N ARG A 233 7.53 -5.64 -12.31
CA ARG A 233 6.86 -6.94 -12.49
C ARG A 233 5.84 -6.94 -13.62
N LEU A 234 5.10 -5.86 -13.82
CA LEU A 234 4.14 -5.74 -14.91
C LEU A 234 4.85 -5.68 -16.27
N ASN A 235 5.97 -4.98 -16.37
CA ASN A 235 6.77 -4.94 -17.59
C ASN A 235 7.33 -6.32 -17.92
N ASP A 236 7.86 -7.04 -16.92
CA ASP A 236 8.30 -8.42 -17.09
C ASP A 236 7.14 -9.29 -17.64
N ILE A 237 5.91 -9.13 -17.13
CA ILE A 237 4.74 -9.90 -17.57
C ILE A 237 4.22 -9.47 -18.96
N SER A 238 4.26 -8.18 -19.29
CA SER A 238 3.72 -7.68 -20.56
C SER A 238 4.46 -8.22 -21.77
N ASP A 239 5.77 -8.44 -21.61
CA ASP A 239 6.62 -9.02 -22.66
C ASP A 239 6.24 -10.47 -23.00
N PHE A 240 5.48 -11.17 -22.15
CA PHE A 240 4.97 -12.52 -22.40
C PHE A 240 3.64 -12.58 -23.15
N LEU A 241 2.93 -11.45 -23.31
CA LEU A 241 1.56 -11.44 -23.82
C LEU A 241 1.45 -11.55 -25.35
N GLY A 242 2.55 -11.34 -26.10
CA GLY A 242 2.59 -11.51 -27.56
C GLY A 242 1.53 -10.70 -28.32
N GLU A 243 1.06 -11.18 -29.47
CA GLU A 243 0.02 -10.52 -30.29
C GLU A 243 -1.37 -10.45 -29.60
N ARG A 244 -1.67 -11.36 -28.67
CA ARG A 244 -2.90 -11.29 -27.84
C ARG A 244 -2.83 -10.24 -26.72
N SER A 245 -1.72 -9.52 -26.61
CA SER A 245 -1.54 -8.43 -25.64
C SER A 245 -2.53 -7.28 -25.83
N VAL A 246 -2.92 -6.97 -27.08
CA VAL A 246 -3.77 -5.81 -27.39
C VAL A 246 -5.18 -5.99 -26.84
N GLU A 247 -5.82 -7.15 -27.07
CA GLU A 247 -7.15 -7.45 -26.53
C GLU A 247 -7.16 -7.49 -25.00
N VAL A 248 -6.10 -8.05 -24.41
CA VAL A 248 -5.94 -8.15 -22.96
C VAL A 248 -5.70 -6.78 -22.33
N GLN A 249 -4.92 -5.91 -22.97
CA GLN A 249 -4.69 -4.54 -22.53
C GLN A 249 -5.99 -3.73 -22.57
N ASP A 250 -6.80 -3.83 -23.62
CA ASP A 250 -8.09 -3.13 -23.71
C ASP A 250 -9.06 -3.59 -22.60
N GLN A 251 -9.17 -4.90 -22.37
CA GLN A 251 -9.99 -5.42 -21.27
C GLN A 251 -9.52 -4.93 -19.90
N ILE A 252 -8.22 -4.76 -19.74
CA ILE A 252 -7.61 -4.30 -18.50
C ILE A 252 -7.83 -2.81 -18.31
N ASP A 253 -7.66 -1.99 -19.34
CA ASP A 253 -7.88 -0.55 -19.26
C ASP A 253 -9.35 -0.22 -19.00
N LYS A 254 -10.28 -0.99 -19.60
CA LYS A 254 -11.70 -0.95 -19.22
C LYS A 254 -11.89 -1.26 -17.73
N ALA A 255 -11.31 -2.36 -17.25
CA ALA A 255 -11.40 -2.72 -15.83
C ALA A 255 -10.77 -1.68 -14.89
N LYS A 256 -9.68 -1.01 -15.31
CA LYS A 256 -9.07 0.10 -14.56
C LYS A 256 -10.02 1.28 -14.45
N LYS A 257 -10.62 1.70 -15.59
CA LYS A 257 -11.59 2.81 -15.64
C LYS A 257 -12.80 2.54 -14.75
N ASP A 258 -13.37 1.34 -14.84
CA ASP A 258 -14.51 0.94 -14.02
C ASP A 258 -14.19 0.92 -12.53
N ARG A 259 -13.01 0.39 -12.16
CA ARG A 259 -12.56 0.36 -10.77
C ARG A 259 -12.32 1.77 -10.22
N ASN A 260 -11.70 2.65 -11.01
CA ASN A 260 -11.53 4.06 -10.64
C ASN A 260 -12.86 4.78 -10.47
N LYS A 261 -13.81 4.58 -11.39
CA LYS A 261 -15.14 5.18 -11.31
C LYS A 261 -15.90 4.70 -10.08
N MET A 262 -15.81 3.41 -9.75
CA MET A 262 -16.40 2.83 -8.54
C MET A 262 -15.81 3.48 -7.28
N TRP A 263 -14.49 3.51 -7.15
CA TRP A 263 -13.84 4.11 -5.98
C TRP A 263 -14.09 5.61 -5.86
N LEU A 264 -14.11 6.35 -6.97
CA LEU A 264 -14.43 7.77 -6.96
C LEU A 264 -15.86 8.03 -6.44
N ARG A 265 -16.83 7.21 -6.84
CA ARG A 265 -18.20 7.29 -6.29
C ARG A 265 -18.22 7.01 -4.79
N ILE A 266 -17.53 5.96 -4.34
CA ILE A 266 -17.42 5.62 -2.92
C ILE A 266 -16.77 6.77 -2.15
N TYR A 267 -15.66 7.31 -2.66
CA TYR A 267 -14.95 8.44 -2.07
C TYR A 267 -15.84 9.67 -1.94
N LEU A 268 -16.55 10.06 -2.99
CA LEU A 268 -17.47 11.19 -2.93
C LEU A 268 -18.58 10.98 -1.91
N VAL A 269 -19.21 9.80 -1.87
CA VAL A 269 -20.27 9.50 -0.89
C VAL A 269 -19.73 9.58 0.53
N VAL A 270 -18.57 8.96 0.79
CA VAL A 270 -17.96 8.92 2.12
C VAL A 270 -17.55 10.34 2.55
N VAL A 271 -16.89 11.12 1.68
CA VAL A 271 -16.50 12.52 1.96
C VAL A 271 -17.72 13.41 2.21
N VAL A 272 -18.79 13.27 1.42
CA VAL A 272 -20.02 14.04 1.61
C VAL A 272 -20.66 13.73 2.97
N LEU A 273 -20.74 12.45 3.34
CA LEU A 273 -21.33 12.04 4.61
C LEU A 273 -20.48 12.42 5.82
N THR A 274 -19.15 12.29 5.74
CA THR A 274 -18.27 12.48 6.90
C THR A 274 -17.75 13.89 7.07
N ILE A 275 -17.62 14.67 5.98
CA ILE A 275 -17.03 16.01 6.02
C ILE A 275 -18.11 17.06 5.72
N PHE A 276 -18.74 16.99 4.55
CA PHE A 276 -19.67 18.05 4.14
C PHE A 276 -20.96 18.08 4.96
N LEU A 277 -21.53 16.93 5.31
CA LEU A 277 -22.75 16.85 6.11
C LEU A 277 -22.60 17.45 7.52
N PRO A 278 -21.58 17.09 8.34
CA PRO A 278 -21.39 17.74 9.63
C PRO A 278 -21.03 19.23 9.49
N LEU A 279 -20.27 19.61 8.46
CA LEU A 279 -19.95 21.02 8.20
C LEU A 279 -21.19 21.85 7.83
N ALA A 280 -22.08 21.30 6.99
CA ALA A 280 -23.36 21.93 6.65
C ALA A 280 -24.28 22.05 7.88
N LEU A 281 -24.34 21.03 8.73
CA LEU A 281 -25.08 21.08 10.00
C LEU A 281 -24.54 22.16 10.93
N LEU A 282 -23.21 22.29 11.06
CA LEU A 282 -22.57 23.36 11.82
C LEU A 282 -22.91 24.75 11.27
N LEU A 283 -22.85 24.94 9.96
CA LEU A 283 -23.20 26.22 9.32
C LEU A 283 -24.68 26.58 9.55
N VAL A 284 -25.59 25.63 9.40
CA VAL A 284 -27.03 25.85 9.65
C VAL A 284 -27.28 26.15 11.14
N ALA A 285 -26.59 25.47 12.05
CA ALA A 285 -26.69 25.73 13.49
C ALA A 285 -26.19 27.14 13.85
N MET A 286 -25.04 27.56 13.30
CA MET A 286 -24.52 28.92 13.46
C MET A 286 -25.48 29.98 12.90
N TRP A 287 -25.98 29.78 11.67
CA TRP A 287 -26.92 30.70 11.03
C TRP A 287 -28.22 30.85 11.83
N ARG A 288 -28.82 29.75 12.28
CA ARG A 288 -30.00 29.77 13.16
C ARG A 288 -29.69 30.44 14.51
N GLY A 289 -28.51 30.22 15.07
CA GLY A 289 -28.04 30.88 16.28
C GLY A 289 -27.98 32.40 16.13
N ILE A 290 -27.43 32.90 15.02
CA ILE A 290 -27.32 34.33 14.71
C ILE A 290 -28.70 34.96 14.50
N ILE A 291 -29.60 34.32 13.74
CA ILE A 291 -30.95 34.84 13.49
C ILE A 291 -31.76 34.91 14.80
N ARG A 292 -31.68 33.90 15.66
CA ARG A 292 -32.38 33.91 16.96
C ARG A 292 -31.90 35.04 17.87
N ARG A 293 -30.61 35.39 17.82
CA ARG A 293 -30.07 36.55 18.54
C ARG A 293 -30.60 37.87 17.99
N LYS A 294 -30.65 38.04 16.67
CA LYS A 294 -31.22 39.26 16.06
C LYS A 294 -32.69 39.47 16.43
N LYS A 295 -33.51 38.42 16.46
CA LYS A 295 -34.92 38.52 16.87
C LYS A 295 -35.10 38.92 18.35
N LYS A 296 -34.26 38.40 19.26
CA LYS A 296 -34.31 38.78 20.68
C LYS A 296 -33.90 40.23 20.94
N VAL A 297 -32.94 40.75 20.17
CA VAL A 297 -32.51 42.16 20.30
C VAL A 297 -33.60 43.12 19.80
N ILE A 298 -34.30 42.78 18.72
CA ILE A 298 -35.41 43.61 18.20
C ILE A 298 -36.66 43.55 19.11
N ALA A 299 -36.90 42.43 19.79
CA ALA A 299 -38.02 42.31 20.73
C ALA A 299 -37.74 42.95 22.12
N ALA A 300 -36.50 43.34 22.39
CA ALA A 300 -36.08 43.99 23.64
C ALA A 300 -35.76 45.49 23.46
N ALA A 301 -35.89 46.01 22.23
CA ALA A 301 -35.81 47.43 21.87
C ALA A 301 -37.21 47.97 21.62
#